data_AF-A0A957QBM0-F1
#
_entry.id   AF-A0A957QBM0-F1
#
_cell.length_a   1.000
_cell.length_b   1.000
_cell.length_c   1.000
_cell.angle_alpha   90.00
_cell.angle_beta   90.00
_cell.angle_gamma   90.00
#
_symmetry.space_group_name_H-M   'P 1'
#
loop_
_entity.id
_entity.type
_entity.pdbx_description
1 polymer ?
#
loop_
_entity_poly.entity_id
_entity_poly.type
_entity_poly.pdbx_seq_one_letter_code
_entity_poly.pdbx_strand_id
1 'polypeptide(L)'
;MATTPVDAARATPTPTAGAGAPVVQLLDTEVLTGTILANRTEVTTTFFLEGRLYELPPLRSTSAVLQRPLTVLTLYNCEAADVANEACFWDPYPVRQDGFYEIVNGAEIDAPLSLILQEAAPPPDDQIWLQNRTGHLERFLYSGDLYELGNSGVLELTLSETSQTGVAIGDVYLRRCLGLEDRAVCEWLPNQVVGGIYYALIDETVPGVLPNSAVTNIRLDLVLGEERLAALATPTPLPTFTPTPTEPPPTPDPVEAAAAEGAVLCQAQVPRLNVRGGPGVEYLVVAQINQEDDEGRFRAVGRNSAGDWLAVDPSVADGGWVINTPQFVICADATDGLAVTPVTDGRLAEPTPTPEPVVDADIPAEGDEADADATDENADAAPAIPPGQALLIATNAFDHDIRFTLSASEHGLPEGSPSEYDLKPGESVQFMIRAGRVQFSASTAFRGGSGNDEFLLEEGRARELFLRFNPSENDPNRWELAWW
;
A
#
# COMPACT_ATOMS: atom_id res chain seq x y z
N MET A 1 -39.31 15.08 56.87
CA MET A 1 -39.03 15.22 55.42
C MET A 1 -38.09 16.40 55.28
N ALA A 2 -36.81 16.14 55.07
CA ALA A 2 -35.79 17.16 54.84
C ALA A 2 -35.08 16.79 53.55
N THR A 3 -35.21 17.63 52.53
CA THR A 3 -34.56 17.53 51.23
C THR A 3 -33.19 18.18 51.30
N THR A 4 -32.14 17.38 51.18
CA THR A 4 -30.76 17.83 50.92
C THR A 4 -30.65 18.31 49.46
N PRO A 5 -30.00 19.45 49.19
CA PRO A 5 -29.69 19.85 47.82
C PRO A 5 -28.52 18.98 47.30
N VAL A 6 -28.67 18.49 46.08
CA VAL A 6 -27.62 17.79 45.33
C VAL A 6 -26.63 18.85 44.86
N ASP A 7 -25.38 18.70 45.29
CA ASP A 7 -24.24 19.51 44.88
C ASP A 7 -24.05 19.37 43.37
N ALA A 8 -24.13 20.48 42.63
CA ALA A 8 -23.88 20.49 41.20
C ALA A 8 -22.41 20.14 40.97
N ALA A 9 -22.19 19.00 40.30
CA ALA A 9 -20.86 18.59 39.87
C ALA A 9 -20.22 19.72 39.06
N ARG A 10 -19.20 20.34 39.65
CA ARG A 10 -18.42 21.40 39.04
C ARG A 10 -17.73 20.79 37.81
N ALA A 11 -18.15 21.21 36.62
CA ALA A 11 -17.51 20.82 35.36
C ALA A 11 -16.00 21.05 35.47
N THR A 12 -15.23 20.00 35.24
CA THR A 12 -13.78 20.08 35.09
C THR A 12 -13.51 20.93 33.86
N PRO A 13 -12.64 21.97 33.92
CA PRO A 13 -12.34 22.78 32.76
C PRO A 13 -11.79 21.90 31.64
N THR A 14 -12.28 22.11 30.41
CA THR A 14 -11.73 21.62 29.15
C THR A 14 -10.21 21.81 29.16
N PRO A 15 -9.40 20.79 28.78
CA PRO A 15 -8.00 21.03 28.53
C PRO A 15 -7.90 21.98 27.33
N THR A 16 -7.74 23.27 27.59
CA THR A 16 -7.04 24.16 26.66
C THR A 16 -5.72 23.46 26.36
N ALA A 17 -5.36 23.28 25.08
CA ALA A 17 -4.04 22.81 24.68
C ALA A 17 -3.01 23.63 25.46
N GLY A 18 -2.47 23.04 26.52
CA GLY A 18 -1.51 23.69 27.37
C GLY A 18 -0.27 23.89 26.52
N ALA A 19 0.21 25.13 26.43
CA ALA A 19 1.58 25.39 26.04
C ALA A 19 2.49 24.45 26.85
N GLY A 20 2.99 23.38 26.21
CA GLY A 20 3.81 22.38 26.88
C GLY A 20 3.54 20.90 26.57
N ALA A 21 2.63 20.53 25.65
CA ALA A 21 2.72 19.18 25.07
C ALA A 21 4.11 19.04 24.42
N PRO A 22 4.93 18.05 24.79
CA PRO A 22 6.25 17.91 24.21
C PRO A 22 6.09 17.63 22.71
N VAL A 23 6.55 18.58 21.89
CA VAL A 23 6.64 18.39 20.44
C VAL A 23 7.59 17.23 20.18
N VAL A 24 7.11 16.24 19.44
CA VAL A 24 7.95 15.13 18.98
C VAL A 24 8.98 15.70 18.02
N GLN A 25 10.24 15.64 18.44
CA GLN A 25 11.37 16.01 17.59
C GLN A 25 11.61 14.88 16.60
N LEU A 26 11.51 15.20 15.31
CA LEU A 26 11.87 14.27 14.25
C LEU A 26 13.36 14.02 14.28
N LEU A 27 13.75 12.77 14.07
CA LEU A 27 15.16 12.41 14.05
C LEU A 27 15.69 12.62 12.63
N ASP A 28 16.80 13.35 12.50
CA ASP A 28 17.47 13.49 11.21
C ASP A 28 17.98 12.15 10.66
N THR A 29 18.03 11.11 11.50
CA THR A 29 18.39 9.74 11.14
C THR A 29 17.24 8.75 11.24
N GLU A 30 15.99 9.23 11.21
CA GLU A 30 14.81 8.37 11.22
C GLU A 30 14.77 7.45 9.99
N VAL A 31 14.55 6.15 10.21
CA VAL A 31 14.28 5.19 9.15
C VAL A 31 12.77 4.97 9.12
N LEU A 32 12.13 5.31 8.00
CA LEU A 32 10.68 5.29 7.89
C LEU A 32 10.15 3.85 7.82
N THR A 33 9.35 3.47 8.80
CA THR A 33 8.67 2.17 8.96
C THR A 33 7.25 2.34 9.50
N GLY A 34 6.39 1.33 9.34
CA GLY A 34 5.02 1.33 9.87
C GLY A 34 4.12 2.37 9.20
N THR A 35 3.24 3.03 9.98
CA THR A 35 2.41 4.14 9.48
C THR A 35 3.29 5.33 9.12
N ILE A 36 3.11 5.87 7.91
CA ILE A 36 3.90 7.00 7.41
C ILE A 36 2.99 8.20 7.21
N LEU A 37 3.46 9.36 7.69
CA LEU A 37 2.84 10.65 7.48
C LEU A 37 3.82 11.53 6.71
N ALA A 38 3.45 11.93 5.49
CA ALA A 38 4.26 12.78 4.63
C ALA A 38 3.65 14.17 4.51
N ASN A 39 4.45 15.20 4.73
CA ASN A 39 4.08 16.57 4.42
C ASN A 39 4.52 16.88 2.99
N ARG A 40 3.55 17.00 2.08
CA ARG A 40 3.78 17.33 0.66
C ARG A 40 3.79 18.83 0.40
N THR A 41 3.61 19.64 1.43
CA THR A 41 3.52 21.10 1.28
C THR A 41 4.85 21.79 1.54
N GLU A 42 4.94 23.05 1.11
CA GLU A 42 6.09 23.93 1.37
C GLU A 42 6.07 24.56 2.78
N VAL A 43 5.05 24.27 3.58
CA VAL A 43 4.88 24.85 4.92
C VAL A 43 5.09 23.80 6.01
N THR A 44 5.42 24.24 7.23
CA THR A 44 5.49 23.33 8.38
C THR A 44 4.08 22.99 8.83
N THR A 45 3.80 21.69 9.00
CA THR A 45 2.49 21.19 9.41
C THR A 45 2.54 20.73 10.87
N THR A 46 1.39 20.78 11.54
CA THR A 46 1.29 20.37 12.95
C THR A 46 0.08 19.46 13.13
N PHE A 47 0.27 18.34 13.84
CA PHE A 47 -0.83 17.42 14.12
C PHE A 47 -0.70 16.76 15.50
N PHE A 48 -1.84 16.39 16.08
CA PHE A 48 -1.91 15.52 17.25
C PHE A 48 -2.16 14.09 16.82
N LEU A 49 -1.42 13.17 17.43
CA LEU A 49 -1.62 11.73 17.23
C LEU A 49 -1.37 11.01 18.56
N GLU A 50 -2.38 10.30 19.04
CA GLU A 50 -2.35 9.53 20.30
C GLU A 50 -1.80 10.32 21.51
N GLY A 51 -2.23 11.59 21.62
CA GLY A 51 -1.86 12.47 22.74
C GLY A 51 -0.46 13.10 22.62
N ARG A 52 0.19 12.98 21.47
CA ARG A 52 1.49 13.61 21.19
C ARG A 52 1.34 14.64 20.07
N LEU A 53 2.02 15.77 20.21
CA LEU A 53 2.06 16.84 19.22
C LEU A 53 3.26 16.63 18.30
N TYR A 54 3.05 16.68 17.00
CA TYR A 54 4.09 16.55 15.99
C TYR A 54 4.18 17.85 15.19
N GLU A 55 5.41 18.25 14.87
CA GLU A 55 5.70 19.26 13.86
C GLU A 55 6.46 18.58 12.73
N LEU A 56 5.89 18.61 11.52
CA LEU A 56 6.46 17.96 10.35
C LEU A 56 6.90 19.04 9.36
N PRO A 57 8.21 19.21 9.13
CA PRO A 57 8.73 20.22 8.22
C PRO A 57 8.25 20.02 6.77
N PRO A 58 8.42 21.04 5.92
CA PRO A 58 8.09 20.95 4.50
C PRO A 58 8.77 19.77 3.82
N LEU A 59 8.06 19.07 2.92
CA LEU A 59 8.58 18.00 2.06
C LEU A 59 9.31 16.88 2.83
N ARG A 60 8.90 16.64 4.08
CA ARG A 60 9.46 15.64 4.98
C ARG A 60 8.38 14.65 5.40
N SER A 61 8.81 13.46 5.79
CA SER A 61 7.93 12.40 6.27
C SER A 61 8.39 11.91 7.65
N THR A 62 7.49 11.29 8.39
CA THR A 62 7.80 10.66 9.67
C THR A 62 7.00 9.38 9.84
N SER A 63 7.55 8.47 10.64
CA SER A 63 6.91 7.27 11.10
C SER A 63 6.12 7.50 12.38
N ALA A 64 4.90 7.01 12.39
CA ALA A 64 4.06 6.94 13.56
C ALA A 64 3.87 5.48 13.99
N VAL A 65 4.27 5.16 15.22
CA VAL A 65 3.95 3.86 15.83
C VAL A 65 2.63 4.00 16.56
N LEU A 66 1.54 3.64 15.88
CA LEU A 66 0.21 3.68 16.48
C LEU A 66 0.04 2.58 17.52
N GLN A 67 -0.50 2.91 18.68
CA GLN A 67 -0.84 1.94 19.72
C GLN A 67 -2.09 1.11 19.37
N ARG A 68 -2.91 1.61 18.44
CA ARG A 68 -4.16 0.98 18.00
C ARG A 68 -4.16 0.76 16.49
N PRO A 69 -4.83 -0.29 15.98
CA PRO A 69 -4.99 -0.53 14.54
C PRO A 69 -5.62 0.63 13.78
N LEU A 70 -6.46 1.41 14.46
CA LEU A 70 -7.12 2.59 13.95
C LEU A 70 -7.15 3.63 15.06
N THR A 71 -6.80 4.87 14.72
CA THR A 71 -6.82 6.00 15.65
C THR A 71 -7.15 7.28 14.90
N VAL A 72 -7.27 8.39 15.64
CA VAL A 72 -7.56 9.70 15.06
C VAL A 72 -6.28 10.54 15.09
N LEU A 73 -5.90 11.03 13.92
CA LEU A 73 -4.94 12.11 13.76
C LEU A 73 -5.70 13.42 13.68
N THR A 74 -5.37 14.41 14.50
CA THR A 74 -5.99 15.74 14.41
C THR A 74 -5.00 16.72 13.80
N LEU A 75 -5.24 17.12 12.55
CA LEU A 75 -4.37 18.01 11.78
C LEU A 75 -4.77 19.46 12.02
N TYR A 76 -3.80 20.33 12.27
CA TYR A 76 -4.01 21.77 12.18
C TYR A 76 -4.04 22.16 10.70
N ASN A 77 -5.16 22.68 10.22
CA ASN A 77 -5.42 22.89 8.79
C ASN A 77 -4.68 24.10 8.17
N CYS A 78 -3.73 24.70 8.90
CA CYS A 78 -2.94 25.86 8.50
C CYS A 78 -1.44 25.64 8.79
N GLU A 79 -0.60 26.54 8.30
CA GLU A 79 0.82 26.55 8.66
C GLU A 79 1.00 26.70 10.18
N ALA A 80 1.93 25.92 10.75
CA ALA A 80 2.21 25.87 12.17
C ALA A 80 2.45 27.24 12.83
N ALA A 81 2.99 28.19 12.07
CA ALA A 81 3.28 29.55 12.55
C ALA A 81 2.02 30.46 12.64
N ASP A 82 0.93 30.11 11.95
CA ASP A 82 -0.28 30.93 11.84
C ASP A 82 -1.32 30.57 12.91
N VAL A 83 -0.93 30.67 14.18
CA VAL A 83 -1.80 30.36 15.34
C VAL A 83 -2.83 31.45 15.66
N ALA A 84 -2.78 32.60 14.99
CA ALA A 84 -3.64 33.76 15.26
C ALA A 84 -4.81 33.90 14.28
N ASN A 85 -4.84 33.09 13.23
CA ASN A 85 -5.84 33.14 12.19
C ASN A 85 -7.12 32.39 12.63
N GLU A 86 -8.22 33.12 12.77
CA GLU A 86 -9.51 32.60 13.23
C GLU A 86 -10.16 31.59 12.25
N ALA A 87 -9.67 31.52 11.01
CA ALA A 87 -10.09 30.51 10.03
C ALA A 87 -9.39 29.15 10.22
N CYS A 88 -8.34 29.10 11.04
CA CYS A 88 -7.59 27.87 11.29
C CYS A 88 -8.22 27.06 12.43
N PHE A 89 -8.31 25.76 12.23
CA PHE A 89 -8.88 24.84 13.19
C PHE A 89 -8.23 23.46 13.08
N TRP A 90 -8.56 22.61 14.05
CA TRP A 90 -8.09 21.25 14.16
C TRP A 90 -9.10 20.30 13.52
N ASP A 91 -8.70 19.57 12.50
CA ASP A 91 -9.56 18.67 11.73
C ASP A 91 -9.16 17.20 11.99
N PRO A 92 -10.09 16.34 12.45
CA PRO A 92 -9.80 14.95 12.74
C PRO A 92 -9.87 14.06 11.50
N TYR A 93 -8.88 13.19 11.35
CA TYR A 93 -8.74 12.20 10.28
C TYR A 93 -8.53 10.80 10.86
N PRO A 94 -9.19 9.78 10.32
CA PRO A 94 -8.93 8.40 10.70
C PRO A 94 -7.61 7.94 10.07
N VAL A 95 -6.73 7.34 10.87
CA VAL A 95 -5.46 6.76 10.41
C VAL A 95 -5.29 5.34 10.92
N ARG A 96 -4.80 4.46 10.06
CA ARG A 96 -4.63 3.02 10.31
C ARG A 96 -3.16 2.65 10.52
N GLN A 97 -2.93 1.58 11.27
CA GLN A 97 -1.62 0.96 11.37
C GLN A 97 -1.14 0.58 9.98
N ASP A 98 0.15 0.85 9.73
CA ASP A 98 0.84 0.58 8.47
C ASP A 98 0.27 1.33 7.24
N GLY A 99 -0.66 2.27 7.45
CA GLY A 99 -1.18 3.15 6.41
C GLY A 99 -0.18 4.24 6.00
N PHE A 100 -0.33 4.74 4.78
CA PHE A 100 0.47 5.83 4.25
C PHE A 100 -0.43 7.03 3.94
N TYR A 101 -0.15 8.17 4.59
CA TYR A 101 -0.96 9.38 4.47
C TYR A 101 -0.11 10.59 4.07
N GLU A 102 -0.73 11.50 3.35
CA GLU A 102 -0.13 12.72 2.85
C GLU A 102 -0.91 13.96 3.30
N ILE A 103 -0.19 14.97 3.76
CA ILE A 103 -0.71 16.31 4.02
C ILE A 103 -0.45 17.13 2.77
N VAL A 104 -1.52 17.59 2.12
CA VAL A 104 -1.49 18.36 0.87
C VAL A 104 -2.19 19.71 1.03
N ASN A 105 -2.01 20.61 0.07
CA ASN A 105 -2.76 21.85 0.02
C ASN A 105 -4.18 21.57 -0.46
N GLY A 106 -5.20 21.97 0.31
CA GLY A 106 -6.59 21.68 -0.08
C GLY A 106 -7.00 22.37 -1.38
N ALA A 107 -6.36 23.47 -1.77
CA ALA A 107 -6.61 24.12 -3.06
C ALA A 107 -6.19 23.26 -4.27
N GLU A 108 -5.24 22.33 -4.10
CA GLU A 108 -4.79 21.43 -5.17
C GLU A 108 -5.81 20.32 -5.46
N ILE A 109 -6.75 20.08 -4.54
CA ILE A 109 -7.78 19.05 -4.66
C ILE A 109 -9.21 19.63 -4.61
N ASP A 110 -9.37 20.91 -4.92
CA ASP A 110 -10.64 21.64 -4.88
C ASP A 110 -11.36 21.61 -3.51
N ALA A 111 -10.62 21.41 -2.41
CA ALA A 111 -11.14 21.45 -1.06
C ALA A 111 -11.16 22.89 -0.50
N PRO A 112 -12.15 23.25 0.34
CA PRO A 112 -12.26 24.60 0.92
C PRO A 112 -11.23 24.88 2.03
N LEU A 113 -10.41 23.91 2.41
CA LEU A 113 -9.44 23.97 3.51
C LEU A 113 -8.02 24.27 2.99
N SER A 114 -7.17 24.87 3.83
CA SER A 114 -5.79 25.19 3.42
C SER A 114 -4.88 23.97 3.45
N LEU A 115 -5.00 23.11 4.45
CA LEU A 115 -4.29 21.83 4.54
C LEU A 115 -5.26 20.71 4.90
N ILE A 116 -5.06 19.55 4.32
CA ILE A 116 -5.86 18.35 4.54
C ILE A 116 -4.96 17.13 4.67
N LEU A 117 -5.45 16.08 5.32
CA LEU A 117 -4.82 14.76 5.28
C LEU A 117 -5.63 13.85 4.36
N GLN A 118 -4.94 13.09 3.52
CA GLN A 118 -5.53 12.04 2.70
C GLN A 118 -4.65 10.79 2.71
N GLU A 119 -5.22 9.66 2.30
CA GLU A 119 -4.43 8.48 1.98
C GLU A 119 -3.54 8.77 0.77
N ALA A 120 -2.29 8.35 0.83
CA ALA A 120 -1.30 8.63 -0.20
C ALA A 120 -1.71 7.95 -1.51
N ALA A 121 -1.57 8.67 -2.62
CA ALA A 121 -1.87 8.17 -3.95
C ALA A 121 -0.59 7.98 -4.78
N PRO A 122 -0.61 7.10 -5.80
CA PRO A 122 0.48 7.05 -6.77
C PRO A 122 0.68 8.41 -7.47
N PRO A 123 1.90 8.74 -7.90
CA PRO A 123 2.16 9.97 -8.64
C PRO A 123 1.49 9.97 -10.02
N PRO A 124 1.47 11.12 -10.71
CA PRO A 124 1.09 11.19 -12.12
C PRO A 124 1.93 10.25 -13.02
N ASP A 125 1.33 9.80 -14.11
CA ASP A 125 1.93 8.84 -15.06
C ASP A 125 3.25 9.32 -15.69
N ASP A 126 3.49 10.63 -15.74
CA ASP A 126 4.71 11.26 -16.27
C ASP A 126 5.74 11.57 -15.17
N GLN A 127 5.50 11.14 -13.94
CA GLN A 127 6.34 11.44 -12.79
C GLN A 127 6.68 10.22 -11.97
N ILE A 128 7.78 10.32 -11.22
CA ILE A 128 8.07 9.45 -10.09
C ILE A 128 8.27 10.30 -8.85
N TRP A 129 7.95 9.72 -7.70
CA TRP A 129 8.29 10.30 -6.41
C TRP A 129 9.35 9.41 -5.74
N LEU A 130 10.43 10.03 -5.26
CA LEU A 130 11.52 9.37 -4.55
C LEU A 130 11.52 9.83 -3.10
N GLN A 131 11.27 8.92 -2.16
CA GLN A 131 11.40 9.21 -0.73
C GLN A 131 12.67 8.58 -0.16
N ASN A 132 13.46 9.37 0.56
CA ASN A 132 14.65 8.87 1.21
C ASN A 132 14.31 8.21 2.56
N ARG A 133 14.53 6.90 2.67
CA ARG A 133 14.33 6.13 3.90
C ARG A 133 15.63 5.57 4.47
N THR A 134 16.79 6.03 4.00
CA THR A 134 18.09 5.45 4.38
C THR A 134 18.55 5.85 5.79
N GLY A 135 17.92 6.86 6.40
CA GLY A 135 18.39 7.42 7.67
C GLY A 135 19.52 8.44 7.51
N HIS A 136 19.93 8.78 6.28
CA HIS A 136 21.01 9.72 6.01
C HIS A 136 20.71 10.59 4.77
N LEU A 137 21.51 11.64 4.54
CA LEU A 137 21.44 12.41 3.30
C LEU A 137 21.89 11.52 2.13
N GLU A 138 21.05 11.40 1.11
CA GLU A 138 21.40 10.65 -0.10
C GLU A 138 21.73 11.56 -1.28
N ARG A 139 22.54 11.01 -2.17
CA ARG A 139 22.91 11.62 -3.44
C ARG A 139 22.67 10.62 -4.57
N PHE A 140 22.14 11.10 -5.68
CA PHE A 140 21.91 10.30 -6.88
C PHE A 140 22.01 11.16 -8.14
N LEU A 141 22.21 10.51 -9.30
CA LEU A 141 22.15 11.22 -10.58
C LEU A 141 20.84 10.93 -11.27
N TYR A 142 20.26 11.96 -11.88
CA TYR A 142 19.10 11.85 -12.75
C TYR A 142 19.28 12.82 -13.91
N SER A 143 19.04 12.36 -15.14
CA SER A 143 19.27 13.16 -16.36
C SER A 143 20.67 13.82 -16.46
N GLY A 144 21.69 13.22 -15.82
CA GLY A 144 23.06 13.73 -15.78
C GLY A 144 23.36 14.75 -14.67
N ASP A 145 22.35 15.22 -13.95
CA ASP A 145 22.50 16.16 -12.83
C ASP A 145 22.58 15.43 -11.48
N LEU A 146 23.32 15.99 -10.54
CA LEU A 146 23.46 15.48 -9.17
C LEU A 146 22.39 16.08 -8.27
N TYR A 147 21.59 15.21 -7.67
CA TYR A 147 20.56 15.56 -6.70
C TYR A 147 21.00 15.17 -5.29
N GLU A 148 20.58 15.97 -4.32
CA GLU A 148 20.69 15.65 -2.90
C GLU A 148 19.29 15.54 -2.30
N LEU A 149 19.03 14.47 -1.56
CA LEU A 149 17.75 14.24 -0.91
C LEU A 149 17.99 14.00 0.58
N GLY A 150 17.53 14.95 1.40
CA GLY A 150 17.59 14.84 2.86
C GLY A 150 16.88 13.59 3.36
N ASN A 151 17.31 13.06 4.51
CA ASN A 151 16.63 11.91 5.11
C ASN A 151 15.15 12.21 5.33
N SER A 152 14.27 11.23 5.11
CA SER A 152 12.80 11.34 5.12
C SER A 152 12.21 12.35 4.14
N GLY A 153 13.04 12.98 3.31
CA GLY A 153 12.62 13.92 2.28
C GLY A 153 12.00 13.20 1.09
N VAL A 154 11.15 13.92 0.36
CA VAL A 154 10.59 13.43 -0.91
C VAL A 154 10.98 14.37 -2.05
N LEU A 155 11.34 13.79 -3.18
CA LEU A 155 11.59 14.51 -4.43
C LEU A 155 10.67 14.02 -5.53
N GLU A 156 10.06 14.97 -6.23
CA GLU A 156 9.30 14.72 -7.45
C GLU A 156 10.22 14.85 -8.67
N LEU A 157 10.20 13.85 -9.55
CA LEU A 157 10.96 13.85 -10.79
C LEU A 157 10.01 13.62 -11.98
N THR A 158 9.98 14.57 -12.90
CA THR A 158 9.29 14.41 -14.18
C THR A 158 10.13 13.57 -15.14
N LEU A 159 9.52 12.54 -15.70
CA LEU A 159 10.12 11.66 -16.70
C LEU A 159 9.87 12.25 -18.09
N SER A 160 10.95 12.47 -18.84
CA SER A 160 10.88 13.04 -20.20
C SER A 160 10.98 11.99 -21.31
N GLU A 161 11.39 10.77 -20.97
CA GLU A 161 11.48 9.68 -21.94
C GLU A 161 10.23 8.83 -21.90
N THR A 162 9.82 8.33 -23.07
CA THR A 162 8.68 7.45 -23.20
C THR A 162 9.15 6.15 -23.85
N SER A 163 8.81 5.03 -23.21
CA SER A 163 9.03 3.69 -23.75
C SER A 163 8.25 3.48 -25.05
N GLN A 164 8.58 2.40 -25.76
CA GLN A 164 7.84 2.01 -26.97
C GLN A 164 6.35 1.72 -26.72
N THR A 165 5.99 1.43 -25.46
CA THR A 165 4.61 1.17 -25.02
C THR A 165 3.89 2.43 -24.54
N GLY A 166 4.46 3.63 -24.74
CA GLY A 166 3.81 4.89 -24.37
C GLY A 166 3.93 5.25 -22.89
N VAL A 167 4.71 4.50 -22.12
CA VAL A 167 4.88 4.69 -20.66
C VAL A 167 6.09 5.57 -20.41
N ALA A 168 5.97 6.57 -19.54
CA ALA A 168 7.10 7.40 -19.15
C ALA A 168 8.14 6.57 -18.38
N ILE A 169 9.40 6.68 -18.78
CA ILE A 169 10.53 5.96 -18.18
C ILE A 169 11.70 6.90 -17.94
N GLY A 170 12.63 6.49 -17.09
CA GLY A 170 13.92 7.16 -16.91
C GLY A 170 14.92 6.27 -16.21
N ASP A 171 16.15 6.77 -16.07
CA ASP A 171 17.21 6.11 -15.32
C ASP A 171 17.63 6.98 -14.14
N VAL A 172 17.50 6.42 -12.92
CA VAL A 172 18.07 7.00 -11.70
C VAL A 172 19.35 6.24 -11.38
N TYR A 173 20.47 6.96 -11.31
CA TYR A 173 21.75 6.33 -10.99
C TYR A 173 21.99 6.40 -9.48
N LEU A 174 22.01 5.24 -8.85
CA LEU A 174 22.18 5.08 -7.41
C LEU A 174 23.59 4.61 -7.09
N ARG A 175 24.06 4.99 -5.89
CA ARG A 175 25.41 4.67 -5.43
C ARG A 175 25.49 3.22 -4.96
N ARG A 176 26.58 2.57 -5.35
CA ARG A 176 27.04 1.30 -4.80
C ARG A 176 28.46 1.46 -4.31
N CYS A 177 28.71 1.17 -3.05
CA CYS A 177 29.99 1.39 -2.41
C CYS A 177 30.58 0.08 -1.91
N LEU A 178 31.82 -0.22 -2.29
CA LEU A 178 32.62 -1.27 -1.70
C LEU A 178 33.48 -0.69 -0.58
N GLY A 179 33.19 -1.08 0.65
CA GLY A 179 33.92 -0.73 1.86
C GLY A 179 34.96 -1.79 2.25
N LEU A 180 36.14 -1.34 2.67
CA LEU A 180 37.18 -2.16 3.29
C LEU A 180 37.88 -1.33 4.36
N GLU A 181 37.77 -1.74 5.62
CA GLU A 181 38.23 -0.98 6.78
C GLU A 181 37.65 0.45 6.75
N ASP A 182 38.50 1.49 6.73
CA ASP A 182 38.09 2.90 6.72
C ASP A 182 38.03 3.50 5.30
N ARG A 183 38.08 2.67 4.25
CA ARG A 183 38.07 3.11 2.85
C ARG A 183 36.80 2.63 2.15
N ALA A 184 36.22 3.49 1.33
CA ALA A 184 35.12 3.16 0.44
C ALA A 184 35.42 3.62 -0.98
N VAL A 185 35.07 2.79 -1.97
CA VAL A 185 35.04 3.15 -3.39
C VAL A 185 33.61 3.00 -3.86
N CYS A 186 33.04 4.05 -4.43
CA CYS A 186 31.66 4.05 -4.90
C CYS A 186 31.58 4.19 -6.42
N GLU A 187 30.61 3.51 -7.01
CA GLU A 187 30.19 3.65 -8.40
C GLU A 187 28.71 4.03 -8.47
N TRP A 188 28.31 4.57 -9.61
CA TRP A 188 26.92 4.92 -9.93
C TRP A 188 26.35 3.86 -10.86
N LEU A 189 25.27 3.20 -10.45
CA LEU A 189 24.61 2.16 -11.24
C LEU A 189 23.22 2.63 -11.68
N PRO A 190 22.85 2.45 -12.96
CA PRO A 190 21.53 2.83 -13.45
C PRO A 190 20.46 1.92 -12.85
N ASN A 191 19.35 2.53 -12.44
CA ASN A 191 18.12 1.85 -12.05
C ASN A 191 16.99 2.45 -12.89
N GLN A 192 16.38 1.61 -13.72
CA GLN A 192 15.26 2.04 -14.53
C GLN A 192 14.05 2.31 -13.63
N VAL A 193 13.41 3.44 -13.86
CA VAL A 193 12.19 3.87 -13.18
C VAL A 193 11.08 4.04 -14.20
N VAL A 194 9.87 3.76 -13.75
CA VAL A 194 8.63 3.89 -14.53
C VAL A 194 7.74 4.93 -13.86
N GLY A 195 7.12 5.79 -14.66
CA GLY A 195 6.21 6.83 -14.21
C GLY A 195 4.92 6.28 -13.60
N GLY A 196 4.30 7.06 -12.73
CA GLY A 196 3.16 6.63 -11.93
C GLY A 196 3.53 5.79 -10.71
N ILE A 197 4.82 5.77 -10.31
CA ILE A 197 5.29 4.96 -9.17
C ILE A 197 5.99 5.81 -8.12
N TYR A 198 5.65 5.53 -6.87
CA TYR A 198 6.33 6.07 -5.70
C TYR A 198 7.38 5.05 -5.23
N TYR A 199 8.66 5.43 -5.27
CA TYR A 199 9.77 4.63 -4.75
C TYR A 199 10.35 5.16 -3.44
N ALA A 200 10.90 4.25 -2.65
CA ALA A 200 11.75 4.51 -1.50
C ALA A 200 13.21 4.20 -1.82
N LEU A 201 14.10 5.13 -1.49
CA LEU A 201 15.53 4.84 -1.38
C LEU A 201 15.79 4.16 -0.04
N ILE A 202 16.37 2.97 -0.10
CA ILE A 202 16.73 2.20 1.10
C ILE A 202 18.17 1.73 1.00
N ASP A 203 18.81 1.65 2.16
CA ASP A 203 20.19 1.19 2.30
C ASP A 203 20.22 -0.32 2.51
N GLU A 204 21.04 -1.00 1.71
CA GLU A 204 21.29 -2.43 1.80
C GLU A 204 22.79 -2.67 1.96
N THR A 205 23.20 -3.14 3.14
CA THR A 205 24.60 -3.47 3.41
C THR A 205 24.79 -4.98 3.52
N VAL A 206 25.59 -5.54 2.60
CA VAL A 206 25.98 -6.95 2.56
C VAL A 206 27.42 -7.10 3.05
N PRO A 207 27.69 -7.86 4.14
CA PRO A 207 29.05 -8.13 4.58
C PRO A 207 29.87 -8.84 3.50
N GLY A 208 31.11 -8.41 3.31
CA GLY A 208 32.05 -9.02 2.37
C GLY A 208 32.79 -10.23 2.99
N VAL A 209 33.46 -10.99 2.12
CA VAL A 209 34.22 -12.20 2.52
C VAL A 209 35.48 -11.85 3.33
N LEU A 210 36.02 -10.65 3.16
CA LEU A 210 37.17 -10.18 3.94
C LEU A 210 36.69 -9.57 5.27
N PRO A 211 37.48 -9.69 6.36
CA PRO A 211 37.19 -8.99 7.61
C PRO A 211 37.05 -7.48 7.39
N ASN A 212 36.04 -6.87 8.02
CA ASN A 212 35.74 -5.44 7.92
C ASN A 212 35.52 -4.96 6.46
N SER A 213 35.04 -5.83 5.59
CA SER A 213 34.57 -5.46 4.25
C SER A 213 33.06 -5.54 4.15
N ALA A 214 32.47 -4.68 3.34
CA ALA A 214 31.04 -4.68 3.06
C ALA A 214 30.75 -4.06 1.70
N VAL A 215 29.63 -4.43 1.10
CA VAL A 215 29.06 -3.77 -0.06
C VAL A 215 27.78 -3.09 0.37
N THR A 216 27.71 -1.78 0.21
CA THR A 216 26.57 -0.95 0.56
C THR A 216 25.92 -0.46 -0.72
N ASN A 217 24.65 -0.79 -0.94
CA ASN A 217 23.87 -0.42 -2.11
C ASN A 217 22.70 0.46 -1.67
N ILE A 218 22.44 1.53 -2.41
CA ILE A 218 21.13 2.17 -2.36
C ILE A 218 20.26 1.52 -3.42
N ARG A 219 19.12 0.95 -3.02
CA ARG A 219 18.14 0.35 -3.93
C ARG A 219 16.79 1.08 -3.88
N LEU A 220 16.01 0.92 -4.93
CA LEU A 220 14.63 1.39 -5.01
C LEU A 220 13.71 0.26 -4.55
N ASP A 221 12.93 0.53 -3.52
CA ASP A 221 11.76 -0.30 -3.17
C ASP A 221 10.49 0.43 -3.56
N LEU A 222 9.49 -0.31 -4.00
CA LEU A 222 8.20 0.26 -4.36
C LEU A 222 7.40 0.58 -3.10
N VAL A 223 6.79 1.77 -3.08
CA VAL A 223 5.89 2.23 -2.00
C VAL A 223 4.44 2.23 -2.46
N LEU A 224 4.15 2.82 -3.63
CA LEU A 224 2.82 2.87 -4.24
C LEU A 224 2.91 2.72 -5.77
N GLY A 225 1.82 2.24 -6.39
CA GLY A 225 1.74 2.04 -7.84
C GLY A 225 2.08 0.61 -8.30
N GLU A 226 1.91 -0.39 -7.43
CA GLU A 226 2.10 -1.80 -7.80
C GLU A 226 1.18 -2.21 -8.95
N GLU A 227 -0.07 -1.75 -8.94
CA GLU A 227 -1.02 -2.01 -10.03
C GLU A 227 -0.53 -1.46 -11.36
N ARG A 228 0.27 -0.39 -11.38
CA ARG A 228 0.87 0.12 -12.61
C ARG A 228 1.89 -0.87 -13.17
N LEU A 229 2.76 -1.41 -12.33
CA LEU A 229 3.68 -2.47 -12.76
C LEU A 229 2.93 -3.73 -13.20
N ALA A 230 1.86 -4.10 -12.49
CA ALA A 230 1.02 -5.25 -12.83
C ALA A 230 0.26 -5.03 -14.15
N ALA A 231 -0.24 -3.83 -14.42
CA ALA A 231 -0.90 -3.47 -15.67
C ALA A 231 0.06 -3.55 -16.87
N LEU A 232 1.32 -3.17 -16.67
CA LEU A 232 2.38 -3.37 -17.68
C LEU A 232 2.74 -4.85 -17.88
N ALA A 233 2.47 -5.69 -16.88
CA ALA A 233 2.69 -7.13 -16.96
C ALA A 233 1.47 -7.93 -17.47
N THR A 234 0.27 -7.32 -17.51
CA THR A 234 -0.97 -8.01 -17.94
C THR A 234 -1.02 -8.11 -19.46
N PRO A 235 -1.01 -9.32 -20.05
CA PRO A 235 -1.15 -9.48 -21.50
C PRO A 235 -2.60 -9.17 -21.93
N THR A 236 -2.77 -8.30 -22.93
CA THR A 236 -4.07 -8.04 -23.59
C THR A 236 -4.70 -9.36 -24.08
N PRO A 237 -6.01 -9.62 -23.89
CA PRO A 237 -6.64 -10.85 -24.34
C PRO A 237 -6.48 -11.02 -25.85
N LEU A 238 -5.83 -12.12 -26.25
CA LEU A 238 -5.56 -12.44 -27.65
C LEU A 238 -6.89 -12.70 -28.38
N PRO A 239 -7.14 -12.11 -29.56
CA PRO A 239 -8.30 -12.48 -30.35
C PRO A 239 -8.22 -13.96 -30.72
N THR A 240 -9.26 -14.72 -30.36
CA THR A 240 -9.38 -16.15 -30.65
C THR A 240 -9.42 -16.38 -32.17
N PHE A 241 -8.26 -16.62 -32.78
CA PHE A 241 -8.20 -17.11 -34.14
C PHE A 241 -8.63 -18.56 -34.16
N THR A 242 -9.71 -18.85 -34.89
CA THR A 242 -10.13 -20.21 -35.20
C THR A 242 -9.10 -20.82 -36.14
N PRO A 243 -8.30 -21.82 -35.74
CA PRO A 243 -7.29 -22.39 -36.62
C PRO A 243 -7.97 -23.12 -37.78
N THR A 244 -7.56 -22.80 -39.00
CA THR A 244 -7.88 -23.60 -40.19
C THR A 244 -7.07 -24.91 -40.11
N PRO A 245 -7.69 -26.09 -40.29
CA PRO A 245 -7.03 -27.37 -40.05
C PRO A 245 -5.87 -27.56 -41.01
N THR A 246 -4.66 -27.67 -40.45
CA THR A 246 -3.44 -28.07 -41.17
C THR A 246 -3.11 -29.52 -40.85
N GLU A 247 -2.80 -30.28 -41.89
CA GLU A 247 -2.49 -31.71 -41.90
C GLU A 247 -1.27 -32.06 -41.03
N PRO A 248 -1.28 -33.18 -40.28
CA PRO A 248 -0.25 -33.50 -39.30
C PRO A 248 1.08 -33.89 -39.97
N PRO A 249 2.24 -33.39 -39.48
CA PRO A 249 3.54 -33.86 -39.92
C PRO A 249 3.89 -35.24 -39.31
N PRO A 250 4.80 -36.01 -39.93
CA PRO A 250 5.15 -37.36 -39.50
C PRO A 250 5.90 -37.37 -38.16
N THR A 251 5.50 -38.33 -37.33
CA THR A 251 6.05 -38.71 -36.04
C THR A 251 7.56 -39.01 -36.10
N PRO A 252 8.42 -38.34 -35.32
CA PRO A 252 9.80 -38.78 -35.10
C PRO A 252 9.86 -39.91 -34.04
N ASP A 253 10.80 -40.83 -34.26
CA ASP A 253 11.10 -42.00 -33.44
C ASP A 253 11.48 -41.67 -31.99
N PRO A 254 11.28 -42.60 -31.03
CA PRO A 254 11.54 -42.37 -29.62
C PRO A 254 13.05 -42.34 -29.34
N VAL A 255 13.56 -41.19 -28.93
CA VAL A 255 14.89 -41.06 -28.34
C VAL A 255 14.81 -41.50 -26.88
N GLU A 256 15.56 -42.56 -26.59
CA GLU A 256 15.76 -43.16 -25.28
C GLU A 256 16.32 -42.14 -24.29
N ALA A 257 15.52 -41.78 -23.28
CA ALA A 257 15.88 -40.88 -22.21
C ALA A 257 16.97 -41.50 -21.32
N ALA A 258 18.20 -40.99 -21.46
CA ALA A 258 19.26 -41.28 -20.53
C ALA A 258 18.89 -40.72 -19.15
N ALA A 259 18.87 -41.60 -18.14
CA ALA A 259 18.67 -41.22 -16.74
C ALA A 259 19.75 -40.20 -16.32
N ALA A 260 19.33 -38.99 -15.96
CA ALA A 260 20.22 -37.95 -15.46
C ALA A 260 20.64 -38.28 -14.02
N GLU A 261 21.83 -38.87 -13.87
CA GLU A 261 22.54 -38.87 -12.58
C GLU A 261 22.93 -37.42 -12.25
N GLY A 262 22.22 -36.80 -11.32
CA GLY A 262 22.53 -35.44 -10.85
C GLY A 262 21.38 -34.60 -10.31
N ALA A 263 20.14 -35.09 -10.26
CA ALA A 263 19.01 -34.27 -9.84
C ALA A 263 19.13 -33.75 -8.38
N VAL A 264 18.94 -32.45 -8.18
CA VAL A 264 18.95 -31.78 -6.87
C VAL A 264 17.52 -31.48 -6.44
N LEU A 265 17.19 -31.75 -5.18
CA LEU A 265 15.87 -31.40 -4.62
C LEU A 265 15.86 -29.91 -4.24
N CYS A 266 14.84 -29.19 -4.69
CA CYS A 266 14.64 -27.77 -4.44
C CYS A 266 13.24 -27.48 -3.92
N GLN A 267 13.07 -26.31 -3.31
CA GLN A 267 11.82 -25.85 -2.73
C GLN A 267 11.56 -24.38 -3.09
N ALA A 268 10.37 -24.10 -3.61
CA ALA A 268 9.89 -22.75 -3.87
C ALA A 268 9.71 -21.96 -2.57
N GLN A 269 10.15 -20.69 -2.56
CA GLN A 269 10.04 -19.77 -1.42
C GLN A 269 8.87 -18.79 -1.54
N VAL A 270 8.19 -18.80 -2.69
CA VAL A 270 7.01 -17.98 -2.98
C VAL A 270 5.78 -18.86 -3.15
N PRO A 271 4.56 -18.35 -2.89
CA PRO A 271 3.33 -19.14 -2.98
C PRO A 271 3.10 -19.78 -4.35
N ARG A 272 3.50 -19.10 -5.43
CA ARG A 272 3.40 -19.56 -6.82
C ARG A 272 4.69 -19.23 -7.57
N LEU A 273 5.38 -20.26 -8.06
CA LEU A 273 6.59 -20.13 -8.85
C LEU A 273 6.31 -20.51 -10.31
N ASN A 274 6.56 -19.58 -11.23
CA ASN A 274 6.36 -19.82 -12.66
C ASN A 274 7.45 -20.72 -13.26
N VAL A 275 7.04 -21.75 -13.98
CA VAL A 275 7.90 -22.63 -14.79
C VAL A 275 7.78 -22.20 -16.25
N ARG A 276 8.91 -21.91 -16.91
CA ARG A 276 8.96 -21.38 -18.28
C ARG A 276 9.51 -22.39 -19.29
N GLY A 277 9.20 -22.23 -20.56
CA GLY A 277 9.71 -23.10 -21.65
C GLY A 277 11.20 -22.92 -21.96
N GLY A 278 11.90 -22.01 -21.29
CA GLY A 278 13.33 -21.77 -21.48
C GLY A 278 13.94 -20.91 -20.36
N PRO A 279 15.28 -20.82 -20.30
CA PRO A 279 16.02 -20.12 -19.25
C PRO A 279 16.05 -18.60 -19.52
N GLY A 280 14.94 -17.94 -19.24
CA GLY A 280 14.77 -16.50 -19.43
C GLY A 280 13.33 -16.04 -19.17
N VAL A 281 13.14 -14.75 -18.92
CA VAL A 281 11.81 -14.17 -18.68
C VAL A 281 11.00 -13.98 -19.98
N GLU A 282 11.70 -13.98 -21.11
CA GLU A 282 11.15 -13.91 -22.47
C GLU A 282 10.49 -15.23 -22.92
N TYR A 283 10.70 -16.33 -22.20
CA TYR A 283 10.07 -17.62 -22.53
C TYR A 283 8.68 -17.73 -21.92
N LEU A 284 7.77 -18.41 -22.62
CA LEU A 284 6.40 -18.64 -22.18
C LEU A 284 6.36 -19.37 -20.83
N VAL A 285 5.42 -19.01 -19.95
CA VAL A 285 5.10 -19.81 -18.75
C VAL A 285 4.34 -21.06 -19.18
N VAL A 286 4.89 -22.25 -18.89
CA VAL A 286 4.36 -23.55 -19.30
C VAL A 286 3.72 -24.32 -18.15
N ALA A 287 4.07 -24.00 -16.90
CA ALA A 287 3.45 -24.55 -15.69
C ALA A 287 3.69 -23.61 -14.48
N GLN A 288 3.12 -23.97 -13.34
CA GLN A 288 3.36 -23.32 -12.05
C GLN A 288 3.61 -24.37 -10.96
N ILE A 289 4.50 -24.04 -10.03
CA ILE A 289 4.73 -24.80 -8.80
C ILE A 289 4.08 -24.02 -7.68
N ASN A 290 3.04 -24.59 -7.06
CA ASN A 290 2.36 -23.98 -5.92
C ASN A 290 2.97 -24.49 -4.62
N GLN A 291 3.14 -23.61 -3.63
CA GLN A 291 3.65 -24.01 -2.32
C GLN A 291 2.65 -24.88 -1.54
N GLU A 292 1.35 -24.75 -1.82
CA GLU A 292 0.30 -25.58 -1.23
C GLU A 292 0.36 -27.04 -1.72
N ASP A 293 0.93 -27.26 -2.91
CA ASP A 293 1.09 -28.57 -3.52
C ASP A 293 2.49 -29.13 -3.20
N ASP A 294 2.56 -30.26 -2.49
CA ASP A 294 3.82 -30.93 -2.09
C ASP A 294 4.86 -29.98 -1.45
N GLU A 295 4.38 -28.95 -0.73
CA GLU A 295 5.19 -27.89 -0.10
C GLU A 295 6.07 -27.10 -1.08
N GLY A 296 5.68 -27.03 -2.36
CA GLY A 296 6.44 -26.36 -3.41
C GLY A 296 7.77 -27.05 -3.75
N ARG A 297 7.90 -28.35 -3.44
CA ARG A 297 9.13 -29.12 -3.67
C ARG A 297 9.18 -29.63 -5.11
N PHE A 298 10.33 -29.51 -5.75
CA PHE A 298 10.58 -30.01 -7.10
C PHE A 298 12.02 -30.48 -7.27
N ARG A 299 12.30 -31.27 -8.32
CA ARG A 299 13.65 -31.69 -8.68
C ARG A 299 14.20 -30.83 -9.81
N ALA A 300 15.40 -30.29 -9.62
CA ALA A 300 16.19 -29.65 -10.67
C ALA A 300 17.10 -30.70 -11.31
N VAL A 301 16.99 -30.89 -12.62
CA VAL A 301 17.74 -31.91 -13.38
C VAL A 301 18.89 -31.32 -14.20
N GLY A 302 18.95 -29.99 -14.28
CA GLY A 302 19.95 -29.29 -15.07
C GLY A 302 20.00 -27.80 -14.78
N ARG A 303 20.89 -27.09 -15.45
CA ARG A 303 20.98 -25.62 -15.40
C ARG A 303 21.32 -25.00 -16.76
N ASN A 304 21.20 -23.69 -16.87
CA ASN A 304 21.76 -22.97 -18.02
C ASN A 304 23.26 -22.71 -17.83
N SER A 305 23.93 -22.18 -18.86
CA SER A 305 25.37 -21.92 -18.82
C SER A 305 25.78 -20.93 -17.73
N ALA A 306 24.94 -19.93 -17.46
CA ALA A 306 25.17 -18.92 -16.44
C ALA A 306 24.93 -19.43 -15.00
N GLY A 307 24.07 -20.44 -14.84
CA GLY A 307 23.64 -20.95 -13.53
C GLY A 307 22.40 -20.25 -12.95
N ASP A 308 21.93 -19.16 -13.56
CA ASP A 308 20.80 -18.36 -13.09
C ASP A 308 19.42 -19.01 -13.32
N TRP A 309 19.37 -20.12 -14.07
CA TRP A 309 18.15 -20.88 -14.33
C TRP A 309 18.37 -22.38 -14.17
N LEU A 310 17.39 -23.06 -13.57
CA LEU A 310 17.37 -24.51 -13.37
C LEU A 310 16.34 -25.16 -14.30
N ALA A 311 16.73 -26.24 -14.96
CA ALA A 311 15.80 -27.11 -15.66
C ALA A 311 15.09 -28.00 -14.64
N VAL A 312 13.75 -28.05 -14.68
CA VAL A 312 12.95 -28.88 -13.76
C VAL A 312 12.74 -30.27 -14.33
N ASP A 313 12.47 -31.23 -13.44
CA ASP A 313 12.11 -32.58 -13.83
C ASP A 313 10.87 -32.58 -14.74
N PRO A 314 10.82 -33.43 -15.79
CA PRO A 314 9.66 -33.54 -16.69
C PRO A 314 8.34 -33.83 -15.99
N SER A 315 8.35 -34.38 -14.76
CA SER A 315 7.14 -34.55 -13.95
C SER A 315 6.47 -33.24 -13.55
N VAL A 316 7.21 -32.13 -13.50
CA VAL A 316 6.69 -30.79 -13.24
C VAL A 316 6.20 -30.16 -14.54
N ALA A 317 7.10 -30.06 -15.52
CA ALA A 317 6.80 -29.62 -16.87
C ALA A 317 7.88 -30.11 -17.82
N ASP A 318 7.49 -30.79 -18.90
CA ASP A 318 8.44 -31.23 -19.91
C ASP A 318 9.14 -30.02 -20.55
N GLY A 319 10.46 -29.97 -20.47
CA GLY A 319 11.27 -28.83 -20.92
C GLY A 319 11.16 -27.55 -20.08
N GLY A 320 10.66 -27.65 -18.84
CA GLY A 320 10.45 -26.50 -17.96
C GLY A 320 11.73 -25.94 -17.31
N TRP A 321 11.70 -24.64 -17.01
CA TRP A 321 12.79 -23.87 -16.40
C TRP A 321 12.27 -22.94 -15.32
N VAL A 322 13.04 -22.82 -14.22
CA VAL A 322 12.75 -21.89 -13.11
C VAL A 322 13.97 -21.04 -12.80
N ILE A 323 13.74 -19.86 -12.22
CA ILE A 323 14.81 -18.94 -11.82
C ILE A 323 15.58 -19.50 -10.61
N ASN A 324 16.91 -19.44 -10.66
CA ASN A 324 17.81 -19.94 -9.61
C ASN A 324 18.28 -18.80 -8.70
N THR A 325 17.38 -18.25 -7.89
CA THR A 325 17.77 -17.23 -6.89
C THR A 325 17.22 -17.60 -5.52
N PRO A 326 17.97 -17.39 -4.42
CA PRO A 326 17.58 -17.82 -3.07
C PRO A 326 16.23 -17.26 -2.58
N GLN A 327 15.81 -16.11 -3.11
CA GLN A 327 14.52 -15.48 -2.82
C GLN A 327 13.32 -16.23 -3.43
N PHE A 328 13.54 -17.05 -4.46
CA PHE A 328 12.49 -17.82 -5.14
C PHE A 328 12.65 -19.33 -4.96
N VAL A 329 13.88 -19.84 -4.84
CA VAL A 329 14.19 -21.27 -4.79
C VAL A 329 15.35 -21.52 -3.82
N ILE A 330 15.19 -22.50 -2.92
CA ILE A 330 16.27 -23.04 -2.09
C ILE A 330 16.47 -24.52 -2.46
N CYS A 331 17.70 -24.91 -2.77
CA CYS A 331 18.06 -26.28 -3.11
C CYS A 331 18.85 -26.94 -1.98
N ALA A 332 18.64 -28.25 -1.78
CA ALA A 332 19.28 -29.03 -0.72
C ALA A 332 20.80 -29.19 -0.94
N ASP A 333 21.23 -29.20 -2.20
CA ASP A 333 22.62 -29.30 -2.62
C ASP A 333 23.01 -28.15 -3.56
N ALA A 334 24.30 -27.94 -3.75
CA ALA A 334 24.82 -26.94 -4.68
C ALA A 334 24.39 -27.24 -6.13
N THR A 335 23.77 -26.26 -6.78
CA THR A 335 23.28 -26.38 -8.17
C THR A 335 24.38 -26.29 -9.22
N ASP A 336 25.60 -25.84 -8.86
CA ASP A 336 26.71 -25.65 -9.81
C ASP A 336 27.17 -26.96 -10.47
N GLY A 337 26.95 -28.09 -9.78
CA GLY A 337 27.24 -29.44 -10.24
C GLY A 337 26.21 -30.00 -11.23
N LEU A 338 25.07 -29.32 -11.44
CA LEU A 338 24.08 -29.71 -12.43
C LEU A 338 24.63 -29.52 -13.85
N ALA A 339 24.28 -30.44 -14.75
CA ALA A 339 24.69 -30.39 -16.14
C ALA A 339 24.02 -29.21 -16.87
N VAL A 340 24.75 -28.57 -17.78
CA VAL A 340 24.17 -27.55 -18.67
C VAL A 340 23.23 -28.24 -19.65
N THR A 341 21.94 -27.94 -19.55
CA THR A 341 20.88 -28.61 -20.32
C THR A 341 20.45 -27.72 -21.50
N PRO A 342 20.29 -28.27 -22.71
CA PRO A 342 19.78 -27.51 -23.84
C PRO A 342 18.29 -27.19 -23.67
N VAL A 343 17.84 -26.08 -24.24
CA VAL A 343 16.43 -25.69 -24.24
C VAL A 343 15.65 -26.61 -25.19
N THR A 344 14.60 -27.29 -24.69
CA THR A 344 13.80 -28.24 -25.47
C THR A 344 12.45 -27.70 -25.92
N ASP A 345 11.75 -26.90 -25.10
CA ASP A 345 10.53 -26.20 -25.52
C ASP A 345 10.90 -24.93 -26.31
N GLY A 346 11.56 -23.98 -25.66
CA GLY A 346 12.16 -22.81 -26.33
C GLY A 346 11.16 -21.84 -26.98
N ARG A 347 9.85 -22.03 -26.77
CA ARG A 347 8.83 -21.08 -27.22
C ARG A 347 9.01 -19.75 -26.48
N LEU A 348 9.43 -18.75 -27.23
CA LEU A 348 9.43 -17.36 -26.78
C LEU A 348 7.99 -16.89 -26.63
N ALA A 349 7.75 -16.02 -25.66
CA ALA A 349 6.51 -15.25 -25.61
C ALA A 349 6.42 -14.43 -26.91
N GLU A 350 5.28 -14.50 -27.60
CA GLU A 350 5.11 -13.78 -28.87
C GLU A 350 5.23 -12.26 -28.65
N PRO A 351 5.90 -11.53 -29.56
CA PRO A 351 6.01 -10.08 -29.46
C PRO A 351 4.62 -9.45 -29.60
N THR A 352 4.25 -8.60 -28.63
CA THR A 352 2.99 -7.86 -28.63
C THR A 352 2.85 -7.04 -29.93
N PRO A 353 1.78 -7.20 -30.72
CA PRO A 353 1.62 -6.45 -31.97
C PRO A 353 1.43 -4.95 -31.72
N THR A 354 2.10 -4.14 -32.53
CA THR A 354 1.97 -2.67 -32.55
C THR A 354 0.52 -2.26 -32.89
N PRO A 355 -0.18 -1.47 -32.06
CA PRO A 355 -1.52 -1.01 -32.38
C PRO A 355 -1.49 0.03 -33.52
N GLU A 356 -2.42 -0.10 -34.48
CA GLU A 356 -2.66 0.92 -35.50
C GLU A 356 -3.31 2.18 -34.88
N PRO A 357 -3.01 3.39 -35.38
CA PRO A 357 -3.52 4.64 -34.84
C PRO A 357 -5.03 4.80 -35.10
N VAL A 358 -5.79 5.04 -34.03
CA VAL A 358 -7.22 5.35 -34.09
C VAL A 358 -7.40 6.84 -34.41
N VAL A 359 -8.20 7.14 -35.44
CA VAL A 359 -8.54 8.50 -35.87
C VAL A 359 -9.80 8.97 -35.12
N ASP A 360 -9.71 10.15 -34.51
CA ASP A 360 -10.76 10.86 -33.77
C ASP A 360 -12.10 10.96 -34.52
N ALA A 361 -13.19 10.69 -33.79
CA ALA A 361 -14.55 11.06 -34.18
C ALA A 361 -15.29 11.67 -33.00
N ASP A 362 -15.85 12.87 -33.25
CA ASP A 362 -16.67 13.71 -32.38
C ASP A 362 -17.68 12.97 -31.48
N ILE A 363 -17.78 13.42 -30.21
CA ILE A 363 -18.86 13.08 -29.27
C ILE A 363 -19.73 14.33 -29.01
N PRO A 364 -21.07 14.22 -29.09
CA PRO A 364 -21.97 15.05 -28.31
C PRO A 364 -22.70 14.27 -27.20
N ALA A 365 -22.59 14.83 -26.00
CA ALA A 365 -23.51 14.96 -24.85
C ALA A 365 -24.61 13.91 -24.51
N GLU A 366 -24.62 13.63 -23.20
CA GLU A 366 -25.73 13.30 -22.26
C GLU A 366 -26.42 11.92 -22.31
N GLY A 367 -26.40 11.24 -21.15
CA GLY A 367 -27.55 10.47 -20.65
C GLY A 367 -27.26 9.06 -20.12
N ASP A 368 -27.53 8.89 -18.82
CA ASP A 368 -27.84 7.64 -18.09
C ASP A 368 -26.72 6.62 -17.79
N GLU A 369 -26.26 6.62 -16.53
CA GLU A 369 -25.62 5.45 -15.91
C GLU A 369 -26.67 4.57 -15.22
N ALA A 370 -26.69 3.29 -15.64
CA ALA A 370 -27.27 2.18 -14.93
C ALA A 370 -26.22 1.05 -14.83
N ASP A 371 -26.08 0.53 -13.62
CA ASP A 371 -25.54 -0.77 -13.19
C ASP A 371 -24.57 -1.54 -14.11
N ALA A 372 -23.38 -1.81 -13.58
CA ALA A 372 -22.65 -3.05 -13.85
C ALA A 372 -21.94 -3.56 -12.59
N ASP A 373 -22.48 -4.65 -12.09
CA ASP A 373 -21.96 -5.55 -11.07
C ASP A 373 -20.66 -6.24 -11.56
N ALA A 374 -19.61 -6.20 -10.74
CA ALA A 374 -18.39 -6.98 -10.92
C ALA A 374 -17.89 -7.46 -9.56
N THR A 375 -18.12 -8.75 -9.31
CA THR A 375 -17.58 -9.56 -8.21
C THR A 375 -16.07 -9.70 -8.32
N ASP A 376 -15.34 -9.28 -7.28
CA ASP A 376 -13.95 -9.62 -7.02
C ASP A 376 -13.86 -10.67 -5.89
N GLU A 377 -13.23 -11.80 -6.19
CA GLU A 377 -12.84 -12.86 -5.24
C GLU A 377 -11.34 -12.73 -4.93
N ASN A 378 -10.99 -12.10 -3.80
CA ASN A 378 -10.08 -12.59 -2.76
C ASN A 378 -9.77 -11.46 -1.77
N ALA A 379 -10.58 -11.36 -0.72
CA ALA A 379 -10.25 -10.60 0.48
C ALA A 379 -9.85 -11.60 1.57
N ASP A 380 -8.73 -11.30 2.22
CA ASP A 380 -8.28 -11.88 3.48
C ASP A 380 -9.46 -12.07 4.43
N ALA A 381 -9.58 -13.26 5.04
CA ALA A 381 -10.84 -13.77 5.58
C ALA A 381 -11.37 -12.94 6.75
N ALA A 382 -12.13 -11.89 6.42
CA ALA A 382 -13.04 -11.22 7.34
C ALA A 382 -13.95 -12.26 7.99
N PRO A 383 -14.36 -12.07 9.27
CA PRO A 383 -15.30 -12.97 9.91
C PRO A 383 -16.53 -13.14 9.01
N ALA A 384 -16.80 -14.37 8.59
CA ALA A 384 -17.90 -14.68 7.68
C ALA A 384 -19.22 -14.17 8.28
N ILE A 385 -19.79 -13.14 7.65
CA ILE A 385 -21.04 -12.50 8.10
C ILE A 385 -22.19 -13.48 7.84
N PRO A 386 -22.99 -13.86 8.86
CA PRO A 386 -24.09 -14.79 8.65
C PRO A 386 -25.17 -14.24 7.70
N PRO A 387 -25.90 -15.12 6.97
CA PRO A 387 -27.03 -14.70 6.14
C PRO A 387 -28.06 -13.90 6.94
N GLY A 388 -28.58 -12.85 6.33
CA GLY A 388 -29.50 -11.86 6.91
C GLY A 388 -28.86 -10.86 7.88
N GLN A 389 -27.53 -10.93 8.08
CA GLN A 389 -26.79 -10.04 8.97
C GLN A 389 -25.81 -9.14 8.20
N ALA A 390 -25.34 -8.11 8.89
CA ALA A 390 -24.31 -7.19 8.45
C ALA A 390 -23.43 -6.81 9.65
N LEU A 391 -22.19 -6.42 9.38
CA LEU A 391 -21.24 -5.98 10.40
C LEU A 391 -21.22 -4.44 10.45
N LEU A 392 -21.54 -3.86 11.60
CA LEU A 392 -21.40 -2.43 11.84
C LEU A 392 -20.25 -2.19 12.82
N ILE A 393 -19.33 -1.30 12.46
CA ILE A 393 -18.24 -0.86 13.33
C ILE A 393 -18.46 0.63 13.60
N ALA A 394 -18.80 1.00 14.83
CA ALA A 394 -18.96 2.40 15.21
C ALA A 394 -17.68 2.88 15.92
N THR A 395 -17.04 3.91 15.37
CA THR A 395 -15.77 4.48 15.84
C THR A 395 -15.97 5.93 16.26
N ASN A 396 -15.51 6.28 17.46
CA ASN A 396 -15.48 7.68 17.90
C ASN A 396 -14.29 8.41 17.25
N ALA A 397 -14.57 9.21 16.23
CA ALA A 397 -13.60 10.06 15.53
C ALA A 397 -13.45 11.46 16.17
N PHE A 398 -14.16 11.72 17.26
CA PHE A 398 -14.14 12.99 17.97
C PHE A 398 -13.07 13.00 19.08
N ASP A 399 -12.63 14.19 19.46
CA ASP A 399 -11.62 14.41 20.52
C ASP A 399 -12.21 14.36 21.94
N HIS A 400 -13.52 14.14 22.06
CA HIS A 400 -14.24 13.95 23.31
C HIS A 400 -15.03 12.64 23.34
N ASP A 401 -15.38 12.20 24.54
CA ASP A 401 -16.24 11.01 24.74
C ASP A 401 -17.57 11.18 23.99
N ILE A 402 -17.95 10.15 23.23
CA ILE A 402 -19.24 10.03 22.56
C ILE A 402 -20.01 8.87 23.18
N ARG A 403 -21.28 9.11 23.50
CA ARG A 403 -22.27 8.06 23.74
C ARG A 403 -22.97 7.72 22.44
N PHE A 404 -22.64 6.56 21.90
CA PHE A 404 -23.32 5.96 20.75
C PHE A 404 -24.51 5.13 21.22
N THR A 405 -25.66 5.30 20.58
CA THR A 405 -26.90 4.61 20.94
C THR A 405 -27.46 3.86 19.74
N LEU A 406 -27.70 2.56 19.94
CA LEU A 406 -28.22 1.64 18.94
C LEU A 406 -29.26 0.73 19.60
N SER A 407 -30.48 0.74 19.06
CA SER A 407 -31.59 -0.04 19.61
C SER A 407 -31.37 -1.54 19.41
N ALA A 408 -31.06 -2.26 20.49
CA ALA A 408 -30.71 -3.67 20.42
C ALA A 408 -31.83 -4.54 19.83
N SER A 409 -33.09 -4.27 20.20
CA SER A 409 -34.26 -5.03 19.73
C SER A 409 -34.58 -4.81 18.26
N GLU A 410 -34.36 -3.59 17.75
CA GLU A 410 -34.67 -3.26 16.35
C GLU A 410 -33.63 -3.82 15.39
N HIS A 411 -32.37 -3.86 15.83
CA HIS A 411 -31.23 -4.30 15.02
C HIS A 411 -30.85 -5.76 15.22
N GLY A 412 -31.66 -6.54 15.95
CA GLY A 412 -31.49 -7.98 16.08
C GLY A 412 -30.27 -8.40 16.93
N LEU A 413 -29.83 -7.53 17.84
CA LEU A 413 -28.79 -7.87 18.81
C LEU A 413 -29.32 -8.88 19.86
N PRO A 414 -28.43 -9.67 20.50
CA PRO A 414 -28.81 -10.61 21.54
C PRO A 414 -29.65 -9.97 22.65
N GLU A 415 -30.60 -10.74 23.20
CA GLU A 415 -31.40 -10.27 24.34
C GLU A 415 -30.50 -9.91 25.52
N GLY A 416 -30.65 -8.69 26.04
CA GLY A 416 -29.81 -8.16 27.12
C GLY A 416 -28.59 -7.35 26.65
N SER A 417 -28.35 -7.23 25.34
CA SER A 417 -27.35 -6.28 24.83
C SER A 417 -27.69 -4.84 25.26
N PRO A 418 -26.68 -4.06 25.70
CA PRO A 418 -26.91 -2.64 25.99
C PRO A 418 -27.32 -1.91 24.72
N SER A 419 -28.03 -0.80 24.86
CA SER A 419 -28.35 0.09 23.73
C SER A 419 -27.52 1.37 23.73
N GLU A 420 -26.76 1.62 24.79
CA GLU A 420 -25.87 2.79 24.92
C GLU A 420 -24.44 2.30 25.12
N TYR A 421 -23.51 2.92 24.40
CA TYR A 421 -22.09 2.59 24.35
C TYR A 421 -21.29 3.89 24.51
N ASP A 422 -20.57 4.02 25.62
CA ASP A 422 -19.68 5.15 25.86
C ASP A 422 -18.33 4.86 25.20
N LEU A 423 -18.00 5.59 24.14
CA LEU A 423 -16.79 5.45 23.33
C LEU A 423 -15.80 6.57 23.66
N LYS A 424 -14.58 6.22 24.07
CA LYS A 424 -13.46 7.16 24.18
C LYS A 424 -12.97 7.61 22.81
N PRO A 425 -12.23 8.72 22.69
CA PRO A 425 -11.59 9.11 21.44
C PRO A 425 -10.79 7.96 20.82
N GLY A 426 -11.06 7.67 19.55
CA GLY A 426 -10.47 6.56 18.78
C GLY A 426 -10.86 5.16 19.27
N GLU A 427 -11.90 5.01 20.09
CA GLU A 427 -12.45 3.71 20.47
C GLU A 427 -13.51 3.27 19.45
N SER A 428 -13.54 1.97 19.17
CA SER A 428 -14.50 1.36 18.25
C SER A 428 -15.24 0.22 18.92
N VAL A 429 -16.51 0.05 18.55
CA VAL A 429 -17.36 -1.07 18.96
C VAL A 429 -17.96 -1.74 17.74
N GLN A 430 -18.02 -3.06 17.75
CA GLN A 430 -18.51 -3.87 16.64
C GLN A 430 -19.86 -4.52 16.97
N PHE A 431 -20.76 -4.53 15.98
CA PHE A 431 -22.09 -5.10 16.08
C PHE A 431 -22.37 -6.02 14.90
N MET A 432 -22.77 -7.25 15.18
CA MET A 432 -23.41 -8.10 14.20
C MET A 432 -24.92 -7.83 14.25
N ILE A 433 -25.44 -7.07 13.29
CA ILE A 433 -26.84 -6.61 13.26
C ILE A 433 -27.59 -7.22 12.09
N ARG A 434 -28.92 -7.16 12.13
CA ARG A 434 -29.77 -7.51 10.99
C ARG A 434 -29.52 -6.49 9.87
N ALA A 435 -29.36 -6.99 8.64
CA ALA A 435 -29.30 -6.14 7.46
C ALA A 435 -30.58 -5.31 7.29
N GLY A 436 -30.45 -4.09 6.80
CA GLY A 436 -31.56 -3.16 6.58
C GLY A 436 -31.25 -1.74 7.04
N ARG A 437 -32.31 -1.02 7.43
CA ARG A 437 -32.22 0.37 7.87
C ARG A 437 -31.64 0.43 9.28
N VAL A 438 -30.47 1.03 9.42
CA VAL A 438 -29.80 1.27 10.69
C VAL A 438 -30.18 2.67 11.16
N GLN A 439 -30.80 2.77 12.33
CA GLN A 439 -31.10 4.03 12.99
C GLN A 439 -30.27 4.11 14.25
N PHE A 440 -29.51 5.19 14.41
CA PHE A 440 -28.63 5.39 15.54
C PHE A 440 -28.70 6.83 16.04
N SER A 441 -28.21 7.03 17.25
CA SER A 441 -27.93 8.37 17.76
C SER A 441 -26.58 8.44 18.41
N ALA A 442 -26.00 9.63 18.42
CA ALA A 442 -24.77 9.92 19.11
C ALA A 442 -24.96 11.19 19.94
N SER A 443 -24.34 11.23 21.10
CA SER A 443 -24.31 12.43 21.94
C SER A 443 -22.97 12.58 22.63
N THR A 444 -22.62 13.79 22.99
CA THR A 444 -21.42 14.10 23.77
C THR A 444 -21.77 15.12 24.86
N ALA A 445 -21.17 14.96 26.03
CA ALA A 445 -21.30 15.96 27.09
C ALA A 445 -20.61 17.28 26.70
N PHE A 446 -19.68 17.24 25.75
CA PHE A 446 -19.00 18.43 25.25
C PHE A 446 -19.99 19.34 24.51
N ARG A 447 -20.24 20.51 25.08
CA ARG A 447 -21.15 21.54 24.54
C ARG A 447 -22.57 21.03 24.20
N GLY A 448 -22.99 19.91 24.79
CA GLY A 448 -24.33 19.33 24.61
C GLY A 448 -24.62 18.82 23.20
N GLY A 449 -23.60 18.43 22.43
CA GLY A 449 -23.78 17.88 21.09
C GLY A 449 -24.64 16.61 21.13
N SER A 450 -25.67 16.54 20.28
CA SER A 450 -26.44 15.32 20.06
C SER A 450 -27.06 15.32 18.67
N GLY A 451 -27.23 14.14 18.09
CA GLY A 451 -27.84 13.97 16.78
C GLY A 451 -28.33 12.54 16.58
N ASN A 452 -29.28 12.38 15.65
CA ASN A 452 -29.78 11.09 15.20
C ASN A 452 -29.55 11.02 13.70
N ASP A 453 -29.24 9.84 13.19
CA ASP A 453 -29.16 9.61 11.75
C ASP A 453 -29.54 8.18 11.39
N GLU A 454 -29.70 7.93 10.10
CA GLU A 454 -30.00 6.62 9.55
C GLU A 454 -29.31 6.36 8.21
N PHE A 455 -29.02 5.09 7.95
CA PHE A 455 -28.55 4.63 6.64
C PHE A 455 -29.04 3.21 6.36
N LEU A 456 -28.87 2.78 5.11
CA LEU A 456 -29.14 1.40 4.71
C LEU A 456 -27.83 0.60 4.75
N LEU A 457 -27.87 -0.58 5.39
CA LEU A 457 -26.78 -1.54 5.43
C LEU A 457 -27.23 -2.86 4.82
N GLU A 458 -26.60 -3.25 3.73
CA GLU A 458 -26.97 -4.46 2.99
C GLU A 458 -26.49 -5.74 3.67
N GLU A 459 -27.13 -6.85 3.34
CA GLU A 459 -26.76 -8.17 3.83
C GLU A 459 -25.35 -8.56 3.38
N GLY A 460 -24.56 -9.14 4.29
CA GLY A 460 -23.20 -9.57 4.02
C GLY A 460 -22.19 -8.42 3.89
N ARG A 461 -22.61 -7.15 4.04
CA ARG A 461 -21.69 -6.01 4.04
C ARG A 461 -21.17 -5.71 5.44
N ALA A 462 -19.93 -5.23 5.49
CA ALA A 462 -19.38 -4.54 6.63
C ALA A 462 -19.42 -3.02 6.36
N ARG A 463 -19.81 -2.24 7.36
CA ARG A 463 -19.71 -0.78 7.30
C ARG A 463 -19.06 -0.24 8.57
N GLU A 464 -18.08 0.60 8.34
CA GLU A 464 -17.46 1.40 9.39
C GLU A 464 -18.13 2.77 9.43
N LEU A 465 -18.38 3.26 10.64
CA LEU A 465 -19.08 4.51 10.91
C LEU A 465 -18.19 5.36 11.80
N PHE A 466 -17.68 6.46 11.26
CA PHE A 466 -16.86 7.41 12.02
C PHE A 466 -17.72 8.55 12.55
N LEU A 467 -17.81 8.68 13.88
CA LEU A 467 -18.69 9.66 14.53
C LEU A 467 -17.89 10.90 14.95
N ARG A 468 -18.32 12.09 14.55
CA ARG A 468 -17.81 13.37 15.06
C ARG A 468 -18.92 14.40 15.29
N PHE A 469 -18.59 15.46 16.02
CA PHE A 469 -19.45 16.63 16.12
C PHE A 469 -18.74 17.83 15.52
N ASN A 470 -19.44 18.56 14.64
CA ASN A 470 -18.94 19.78 14.01
C ASN A 470 -19.75 20.98 14.49
N PRO A 471 -19.17 22.18 14.60
CA PRO A 471 -19.95 23.40 14.82
C PRO A 471 -20.90 23.64 13.64
N SER A 472 -22.15 24.00 13.92
CA SER A 472 -23.13 24.33 12.90
C SER A 472 -22.73 25.60 12.18
N GLU A 473 -22.83 25.62 10.85
CA GLU A 473 -22.49 26.80 10.02
C GLU A 473 -23.24 28.07 10.45
N ASN A 474 -24.46 27.90 10.97
CA ASN A 474 -25.35 28.99 11.36
C ASN A 474 -25.21 29.40 12.83
N ASP A 475 -24.61 28.56 13.68
CA ASP A 475 -24.41 28.83 15.10
C ASP A 475 -23.20 28.05 15.64
N PRO A 476 -22.05 28.70 15.86
CA PRO A 476 -20.83 28.03 16.33
C PRO A 476 -20.93 27.48 17.76
N ASN A 477 -22.00 27.83 18.50
CA ASN A 477 -22.28 27.23 19.82
C ASN A 477 -23.11 25.95 19.71
N ARG A 478 -23.69 25.67 18.55
CA ARG A 478 -24.45 24.44 18.30
C ARG A 478 -23.56 23.43 17.58
N TRP A 479 -23.50 22.22 18.10
CA TRP A 479 -22.67 21.14 17.55
C TRP A 479 -23.59 20.06 16.98
N GLU A 480 -23.39 19.76 15.70
CA GLU A 480 -24.21 18.82 14.93
C GLU A 480 -23.42 17.55 14.68
N LEU A 481 -24.11 16.40 14.76
CA LEU A 481 -23.52 15.10 14.47
C LEU A 481 -23.16 15.05 12.98
N ALA A 482 -21.92 14.70 12.69
CA ALA A 482 -21.45 14.36 11.36
C ALA A 482 -20.85 12.95 11.40
N TRP A 483 -21.03 12.20 10.32
CA TRP A 483 -20.48 10.87 10.19
C TRP A 483 -20.17 10.54 8.72
N TRP A 484 -19.28 9.59 8.51
CA TRP A 484 -18.96 9.02 7.21
C TRP A 484 -18.75 7.51 7.29
#